data_AF-F0ZTV5-F1
#
_entry.id   AF-F0ZTV5-F1
#
_cell.length_a   1.000
_cell.length_b   1.000
_cell.length_c   1.000
_cell.angle_alpha   90.00
_cell.angle_beta   90.00
_cell.angle_gamma   90.00
#
_symmetry.space_group_name_H-M   'P 1'
#
loop_
_entity.id
_entity.type
_entity.pdbx_description
1 polymer ?
#
loop_
_entity_poly.entity_id
_entity_poly.type
_entity_poly.pdbx_seq_one_letter_code
_entity_poly.pdbx_strand_id
1 'polypeptide(L)'
;MDELLSSLINFQVKEELKNSSNISDRNEIHKHILKFIEHSVVEFDRSSYDQFKDKSYITSLEWHGDQLPDKNEFPPFLKNLDLCGFNKMLTPTTLPNTITTLIFGDDFNQVVPPGTLPNNLTTLTFGYYFNRVILPCTLPNSLTTLTFGHDFNQVILPGTLPNSLTTLTFGYDFDQVVPPGTLPNSLTTLKFGGYFNQVFLPGALSNSLTTLKFGRYFNQVILPDLLPNSLTTLTFGKDFNQVILPGTLPNNLTKLKICYYFNQVVLPGTLPNNLTTLTFGGDFNQVVPPGTLPNSLTTLTFGDDFNQVVPPGTLPNSLTTLTFGRDFNQVVLPDTLPNSLTTLTFGRNFNQVILPGTLPNSLTTLTFGSDFNQVVLPGILPNNLTTLTFGGDFNQVVPPGSLSNSLTTLTFGYDFNQVILLGSIPNNLTTLTFGHCFNQVVPPGTLPNSLTKLTFGLVLPGTLPNSLTTLIFGNDFNQVVLPGTLPNNLTTLTFGHCFNQVVLPGTLPNSLRTLTFGDDFNQVVPPGTLPNNLTTLTFGRDFDQIVQLRTLPNNLTTLTFGFYFNQEVLPGTLPNSLTTLTFGRYFNRVVPPESILSMNPVKDASSKSLKSSSNSWFGNI
;
A
#
# COMPACT_ATOMS: atom_id res chain seq x y z
N MET A 1 -37.20 -2.92 -10.33
CA MET A 1 -37.49 -4.36 -10.14
C MET A 1 -36.57 -5.19 -11.03
N ASP A 2 -36.52 -4.95 -12.34
CA ASP A 2 -35.52 -5.58 -13.24
C ASP A 2 -34.06 -5.13 -13.02
N GLU A 3 -33.82 -3.88 -12.57
CA GLU A 3 -32.46 -3.38 -12.28
C GLU A 3 -31.82 -3.99 -11.01
N LEU A 4 -32.63 -4.31 -10.00
CA LEU A 4 -32.17 -5.00 -8.78
C LEU A 4 -31.91 -6.49 -9.05
N LEU A 5 -32.69 -7.11 -9.94
CA LEU A 5 -32.43 -8.48 -10.41
C LEU A 5 -31.19 -8.57 -11.33
N SER A 6 -30.93 -7.55 -12.15
CA SER A 6 -29.82 -7.56 -13.12
C SER A 6 -28.46 -7.22 -12.51
N SER A 7 -28.42 -6.54 -11.35
CA SER A 7 -27.17 -6.15 -10.70
C SER A 7 -26.60 -7.20 -9.74
N LEU A 8 -27.40 -8.17 -9.29
CA LEU A 8 -27.03 -9.10 -8.21
C LEU A 8 -26.68 -10.52 -8.68
N ILE A 9 -26.86 -10.83 -9.96
CA ILE A 9 -26.83 -12.22 -10.42
C ILE A 9 -26.17 -12.29 -11.81
N ASN A 10 -24.88 -12.62 -11.85
CA ASN A 10 -24.16 -13.10 -13.04
C ASN A 10 -24.55 -14.56 -13.37
N PHE A 11 -25.82 -14.89 -13.15
CA PHE A 11 -26.46 -16.16 -13.44
C PHE A 11 -27.40 -15.82 -14.59
N GLN A 12 -27.26 -16.48 -15.73
CA GLN A 12 -28.25 -16.40 -16.80
C GLN A 12 -29.58 -16.94 -16.25
N VAL A 13 -30.36 -16.06 -15.64
CA VAL A 13 -31.78 -16.27 -15.42
C VAL A 13 -32.36 -16.37 -16.82
N LYS A 14 -32.63 -17.61 -17.26
CA LYS A 14 -33.31 -17.87 -18.53
C LYS A 14 -34.50 -16.92 -18.65
N GLU A 15 -34.65 -16.31 -19.83
CA GLU A 15 -35.78 -15.47 -20.25
C GLU A 15 -37.17 -16.05 -19.92
N GLU A 16 -37.26 -17.33 -19.58
CA GLU A 16 -38.45 -18.03 -19.09
C GLU A 16 -39.03 -17.45 -17.77
N LEU A 17 -38.23 -16.85 -16.88
CA LEU A 17 -38.73 -16.30 -15.60
C LEU A 17 -39.39 -14.91 -15.73
N LYS A 18 -39.07 -14.14 -16.76
CA LYS A 18 -39.77 -12.86 -17.06
C LYS A 18 -41.19 -13.08 -17.59
N ASN A 19 -41.47 -14.27 -18.13
CA ASN A 19 -42.74 -14.61 -18.78
C ASN A 19 -43.72 -15.39 -17.88
N SER A 20 -43.42 -15.62 -16.59
CA SER A 20 -44.40 -16.27 -15.69
C SER A 20 -45.57 -15.32 -15.41
N SER A 21 -46.77 -15.74 -15.78
CA SER A 21 -48.00 -14.93 -15.80
C SER A 21 -48.72 -14.83 -14.45
N ASN A 22 -48.07 -15.13 -13.32
CA ASN A 22 -48.73 -15.18 -12.02
C ASN A 22 -47.94 -14.41 -10.95
N ILE A 23 -48.49 -13.27 -10.51
CA ILE A 23 -47.87 -12.36 -9.53
C ILE A 23 -47.63 -13.05 -8.18
N SER A 24 -48.48 -14.03 -7.82
CA SER A 24 -48.34 -14.81 -6.59
C SER A 24 -47.03 -15.60 -6.53
N ASP A 25 -46.64 -16.22 -7.64
CA ASP A 25 -45.42 -17.04 -7.71
C ASP A 25 -44.16 -16.16 -7.62
N ARG A 26 -44.22 -14.93 -8.17
CA ARG A 26 -43.13 -13.95 -8.07
C ARG A 26 -42.94 -13.46 -6.64
N ASN A 27 -44.02 -13.25 -5.89
CA ASN A 27 -43.97 -12.81 -4.49
C ASN A 27 -43.40 -13.91 -3.57
N GLU A 28 -43.78 -15.17 -3.79
CA GLU A 28 -43.21 -16.29 -3.02
C GLU A 28 -41.73 -16.50 -3.34
N ILE A 29 -41.34 -16.46 -4.62
CA ILE A 29 -39.91 -16.52 -5.00
C ILE A 29 -39.12 -15.39 -4.34
N HIS A 30 -39.65 -14.16 -4.36
CA HIS A 30 -39.02 -13.01 -3.72
C HIS A 30 -38.82 -13.22 -2.21
N LYS A 31 -39.82 -13.77 -1.52
CA LYS A 31 -39.74 -14.10 -0.09
C LYS A 31 -38.67 -15.14 0.21
N HIS A 32 -38.55 -16.19 -0.61
CA HIS A 32 -37.49 -17.19 -0.48
C HIS A 32 -36.09 -16.59 -0.75
N ILE A 33 -35.96 -15.67 -1.70
CA ILE A 33 -34.71 -14.95 -1.97
C ILE A 33 -34.30 -14.09 -0.77
N LEU A 34 -35.23 -13.34 -0.17
CA LEU A 34 -34.94 -12.53 1.02
C LEU A 34 -34.46 -13.39 2.19
N LYS A 35 -35.13 -14.52 2.46
CA LYS A 35 -34.69 -15.48 3.48
C LYS A 35 -33.31 -16.06 3.21
N PHE A 36 -32.98 -16.33 1.94
CA PHE A 36 -31.65 -16.77 1.57
C PHE A 36 -30.59 -15.71 1.84
N ILE A 37 -30.85 -14.46 1.45
CA ILE A 37 -29.92 -13.35 1.72
C ILE A 37 -29.70 -13.18 3.23
N GLU A 38 -30.78 -13.25 4.01
CA GLU A 38 -30.74 -13.03 5.47
C GLU A 38 -30.05 -14.17 6.23
N HIS A 39 -30.17 -15.42 5.77
CA HIS A 39 -29.80 -16.59 6.57
C HIS A 39 -28.78 -17.52 5.90
N SER A 40 -28.18 -17.11 4.77
CA SER A 40 -27.20 -17.94 4.05
C SER A 40 -25.89 -18.17 4.80
N VAL A 41 -25.51 -17.25 5.68
CA VAL A 41 -24.32 -17.31 6.54
C VAL A 41 -24.76 -17.07 7.97
N VAL A 42 -24.47 -18.01 8.86
CA VAL A 42 -24.92 -17.99 10.25
C VAL A 42 -23.87 -18.56 11.18
N GLU A 43 -23.91 -18.12 12.44
CA GLU A 43 -23.08 -18.58 13.54
C GLU A 43 -24.00 -19.16 14.61
N PHE A 44 -23.80 -20.43 14.99
CA PHE A 44 -24.67 -21.11 15.93
C PHE A 44 -23.92 -22.08 16.86
N ASP A 45 -24.41 -22.17 18.10
CA ASP A 45 -24.22 -23.33 18.95
C ASP A 45 -25.40 -24.32 18.79
N ARG A 46 -25.35 -25.46 19.49
CA ARG A 46 -26.42 -26.47 19.43
C ARG A 46 -27.80 -25.89 19.79
N SER A 47 -27.86 -25.06 20.83
CA SER A 47 -29.12 -24.54 21.36
C SER A 47 -29.81 -23.58 20.39
N SER A 48 -29.03 -22.70 19.78
CA SER A 48 -29.47 -21.70 18.81
C SER A 48 -29.83 -22.36 17.48
N TYR A 49 -29.04 -23.36 17.06
CA TYR A 49 -29.33 -24.15 15.88
C TYR A 49 -30.67 -24.87 16.00
N ASP A 50 -30.95 -25.54 17.13
CA ASP A 50 -32.20 -26.30 17.31
C ASP A 50 -33.45 -25.42 17.27
N GLN A 51 -33.36 -24.16 17.73
CA GLN A 51 -34.46 -23.20 17.72
C GLN A 51 -34.67 -22.51 16.36
N PHE A 52 -33.67 -22.56 15.47
CA PHE A 52 -33.72 -21.86 14.20
C PHE A 52 -34.64 -22.56 13.20
N LYS A 53 -35.64 -21.84 12.66
CA LYS A 53 -36.67 -22.43 11.79
C LYS A 53 -36.27 -22.50 10.32
N ASP A 54 -35.48 -21.53 9.85
CA ASP A 54 -35.15 -21.33 8.44
C ASP A 54 -33.81 -22.02 8.06
N LYS A 55 -33.55 -23.21 8.62
CA LYS A 55 -32.29 -23.96 8.40
C LYS A 55 -31.99 -24.25 6.94
N SER A 56 -33.03 -24.43 6.12
CA SER A 56 -32.89 -24.82 4.71
C SER A 56 -32.19 -23.77 3.83
N TYR A 57 -32.08 -22.52 4.28
CA TYR A 57 -31.42 -21.44 3.55
C TYR A 57 -29.92 -21.32 3.88
N ILE A 58 -29.44 -22.00 4.91
CA ILE A 58 -28.05 -21.93 5.36
C ILE A 58 -27.14 -22.60 4.32
N THR A 59 -26.12 -21.88 3.90
CA THR A 59 -25.06 -22.39 3.00
C THR A 59 -23.67 -22.34 3.61
N SER A 60 -23.48 -21.49 4.63
CA SER A 60 -22.27 -21.39 5.44
C SER A 60 -22.67 -21.37 6.92
N LEU A 61 -22.06 -22.26 7.70
CA LEU A 61 -22.36 -22.43 9.12
C LEU A 61 -21.06 -22.38 9.91
N GLU A 62 -20.96 -21.43 10.82
CA GLU A 62 -19.96 -21.43 11.88
C GLU A 62 -20.57 -22.10 13.11
N TRP A 63 -19.93 -23.17 13.58
CA TRP A 63 -20.44 -24.05 14.61
C TRP A 63 -19.60 -23.96 15.89
N HIS A 64 -20.25 -23.55 16.98
CA HIS A 64 -19.62 -23.48 18.30
C HIS A 64 -20.00 -24.68 19.17
N GLY A 65 -18.97 -25.42 19.61
CA GLY A 65 -19.07 -26.51 20.56
C GLY A 65 -19.02 -27.91 19.95
N ASP A 66 -19.05 -28.92 20.84
CA ASP A 66 -18.71 -30.31 20.52
C ASP A 66 -19.89 -31.20 20.08
N GLN A 67 -21.11 -30.71 20.12
CA GLN A 67 -22.31 -31.52 19.88
C GLN A 67 -22.88 -31.28 18.48
N LEU A 68 -22.29 -31.91 17.46
CA LEU A 68 -22.78 -31.78 16.10
C LEU A 68 -24.17 -32.41 15.91
N PRO A 69 -25.00 -31.85 15.00
CA PRO A 69 -26.22 -32.49 14.56
C PRO A 69 -25.97 -33.79 13.81
N ASP A 70 -27.00 -34.64 13.81
CA ASP A 70 -27.00 -35.80 12.94
C ASP A 70 -26.84 -35.34 11.48
N LYS A 71 -26.19 -36.16 10.65
CA LYS A 71 -25.92 -35.83 9.24
C LYS A 71 -27.16 -35.39 8.45
N ASN A 72 -28.34 -35.91 8.81
CA ASN A 72 -29.61 -35.59 8.17
C ASN A 72 -30.27 -34.31 8.70
N GLU A 73 -29.79 -33.76 9.82
CA GLU A 73 -30.26 -32.52 10.43
C GLU A 73 -29.49 -31.28 9.92
N PHE A 74 -28.37 -31.48 9.23
CA PHE A 74 -27.66 -30.37 8.58
C PHE A 74 -28.48 -29.77 7.43
N PRO A 75 -28.26 -28.49 7.09
CA PRO A 75 -28.94 -27.85 5.97
C PRO A 75 -28.65 -28.56 4.65
N PRO A 76 -29.66 -28.78 3.79
CA PRO A 76 -29.50 -29.51 2.52
C PRO A 76 -28.58 -28.82 1.51
N PHE A 77 -28.32 -27.52 1.68
CA PHE A 77 -27.43 -26.74 0.81
C PHE A 77 -26.15 -26.26 1.51
N LEU A 78 -25.82 -26.83 2.68
CA LEU A 78 -24.62 -26.48 3.42
C LEU A 78 -23.38 -26.84 2.62
N LYS A 79 -22.56 -25.82 2.30
CA LYS A 79 -21.30 -25.95 1.57
C LYS A 79 -20.07 -25.64 2.42
N ASN A 80 -20.17 -24.64 3.29
CA ASN A 80 -19.06 -24.21 4.15
C ASN A 80 -19.41 -24.53 5.61
N LEU A 81 -18.53 -25.26 6.29
CA LEU A 81 -18.66 -25.57 7.70
C LEU A 81 -17.38 -25.18 8.43
N ASP A 82 -17.50 -24.28 9.40
CA ASP A 82 -16.44 -23.95 10.34
C ASP A 82 -16.78 -24.52 11.72
N LEU A 83 -15.82 -25.18 12.35
CA LEU A 83 -15.98 -25.94 13.59
C LEU A 83 -15.15 -25.31 14.73
N CYS A 84 -15.46 -24.05 15.07
CA CYS A 84 -14.67 -23.18 15.96
C CYS A 84 -14.42 -23.71 17.38
N GLY A 85 -15.24 -24.64 17.88
CA GLY A 85 -15.09 -25.22 19.22
C GLY A 85 -15.25 -26.74 19.26
N PHE A 86 -15.05 -27.42 18.13
CA PHE A 86 -15.20 -28.86 18.04
C PHE A 86 -13.87 -29.58 18.29
N ASN A 87 -13.85 -30.48 19.28
CA ASN A 87 -12.68 -31.29 19.63
C ASN A 87 -13.05 -32.75 19.91
N LYS A 88 -13.93 -33.32 19.07
CA LYS A 88 -14.28 -34.75 19.12
C LYS A 88 -13.82 -35.49 17.87
N MET A 89 -13.61 -36.79 18.00
CA MET A 89 -13.29 -37.63 16.85
C MET A 89 -14.50 -37.72 15.90
N LEU A 90 -14.28 -37.48 14.61
CA LEU A 90 -15.32 -37.66 13.60
C LEU A 90 -15.63 -39.15 13.39
N THR A 91 -16.88 -39.44 13.01
CA THR A 91 -17.34 -40.76 12.56
C THR A 91 -17.86 -40.67 11.11
N PRO A 92 -17.94 -41.78 10.35
CA PRO A 92 -18.34 -41.75 8.94
C PRO A 92 -19.74 -41.16 8.66
N THR A 93 -20.58 -41.06 9.69
CA THR A 93 -21.93 -40.52 9.62
C THR A 93 -22.04 -39.10 10.18
N THR A 94 -20.93 -38.44 10.52
CA THR A 94 -20.97 -37.11 11.16
C THR A 94 -21.27 -35.98 10.17
N LEU A 95 -20.66 -35.99 8.98
CA LEU A 95 -20.71 -34.85 8.05
C LEU A 95 -21.48 -35.16 6.74
N PRO A 96 -22.32 -34.23 6.24
CA PRO A 96 -22.99 -34.37 4.95
C PRO A 96 -22.04 -34.19 3.76
N ASN A 97 -22.32 -34.88 2.65
CA ASN A 97 -21.54 -34.79 1.41
C ASN A 97 -21.77 -33.49 0.62
N THR A 98 -22.64 -32.60 1.10
CA THR A 98 -22.88 -31.29 0.49
C THR A 98 -21.75 -30.30 0.79
N ILE A 99 -20.98 -30.55 1.86
CA ILE A 99 -19.87 -29.71 2.30
C ILE A 99 -18.71 -29.79 1.30
N THR A 100 -18.28 -28.61 0.85
CA THR A 100 -17.12 -28.40 -0.03
C THR A 100 -15.96 -27.71 0.69
N THR A 101 -16.23 -26.98 1.77
CA THR A 101 -15.23 -26.30 2.60
C THR A 101 -15.42 -26.70 4.06
N LEU A 102 -14.37 -27.23 4.69
CA LEU A 102 -14.35 -27.59 6.10
C LEU A 102 -13.17 -26.90 6.79
N ILE A 103 -13.46 -26.20 7.87
CA ILE A 103 -12.47 -25.56 8.73
C ILE A 103 -12.63 -26.17 10.12
N PHE A 104 -11.55 -26.69 10.67
CA PHE A 104 -11.50 -27.07 12.08
C PHE A 104 -10.99 -25.88 12.89
N GLY A 105 -11.69 -25.58 13.99
CA GLY A 105 -11.26 -24.57 14.95
C GLY A 105 -9.96 -24.93 15.66
N ASP A 106 -9.44 -23.97 16.41
CA ASP A 106 -8.08 -24.03 16.97
C ASP A 106 -7.85 -25.24 17.88
N ASP A 107 -8.85 -25.60 18.69
CA ASP A 107 -8.76 -26.68 19.69
C ASP A 107 -8.84 -28.10 19.10
N PHE A 108 -9.17 -28.26 17.82
CA PHE A 108 -9.32 -29.59 17.22
C PHE A 108 -7.97 -30.32 17.13
N ASN A 109 -7.79 -31.37 17.94
CA ASN A 109 -6.57 -32.20 17.92
C ASN A 109 -6.85 -33.70 18.02
N GLN A 110 -7.88 -34.14 17.30
CA GLN A 110 -8.32 -35.54 17.24
C GLN A 110 -7.84 -36.22 15.96
N VAL A 111 -7.77 -37.55 15.99
CA VAL A 111 -7.50 -38.35 14.77
C VAL A 111 -8.66 -38.17 13.79
N VAL A 112 -8.37 -38.10 12.49
CA VAL A 112 -9.36 -38.10 11.41
C VAL A 112 -9.29 -39.46 10.69
N PRO A 113 -10.19 -40.42 11.03
CA PRO A 113 -10.18 -41.73 10.40
C PRO A 113 -10.52 -41.68 8.90
N PRO A 114 -10.06 -42.66 8.10
CA PRO A 114 -10.50 -42.79 6.71
C PRO A 114 -12.02 -42.88 6.56
N GLY A 115 -12.56 -42.17 5.57
CA GLY A 115 -14.00 -42.16 5.27
C GLY A 115 -14.87 -41.24 6.14
N THR A 116 -14.29 -40.43 7.03
CA THR A 116 -15.06 -39.47 7.85
C THR A 116 -15.24 -38.09 7.21
N LEU A 117 -14.39 -37.74 6.24
CA LEU A 117 -14.48 -36.47 5.52
C LEU A 117 -15.47 -36.57 4.34
N PRO A 118 -16.22 -35.49 4.02
CA PRO A 118 -17.13 -35.45 2.88
C PRO A 118 -16.45 -35.73 1.53
N ASN A 119 -17.09 -36.52 0.67
CA ASN A 119 -16.51 -36.89 -0.62
C ASN A 119 -16.37 -35.73 -1.62
N ASN A 120 -17.13 -34.65 -1.45
CA ASN A 120 -17.10 -33.45 -2.31
C ASN A 120 -16.24 -32.31 -1.72
N LEU A 121 -15.47 -32.59 -0.67
CA LEU A 121 -14.65 -31.59 0.02
C LEU A 121 -13.51 -31.11 -0.87
N THR A 122 -13.53 -29.83 -1.26
CA THR A 122 -12.49 -29.19 -2.07
C THR A 122 -11.46 -28.44 -1.23
N THR A 123 -11.86 -27.93 -0.06
CA THR A 123 -11.01 -27.12 0.83
C THR A 123 -11.06 -27.65 2.25
N LEU A 124 -9.89 -27.92 2.82
CA LEU A 124 -9.73 -28.35 4.21
C LEU A 124 -8.69 -27.49 4.92
N THR A 125 -9.07 -26.95 6.08
CA THR A 125 -8.19 -26.21 6.98
C THR A 125 -8.21 -26.83 8.36
N PHE A 126 -7.04 -27.16 8.89
CA PHE A 126 -6.87 -27.54 10.29
C PHE A 126 -6.52 -26.33 11.15
N GLY A 127 -7.08 -26.27 12.37
CA GLY A 127 -6.86 -25.19 13.33
C GLY A 127 -5.51 -25.27 14.05
N TYR A 128 -5.24 -24.26 14.89
CA TYR A 128 -3.95 -24.02 15.53
C TYR A 128 -3.28 -25.25 16.15
N TYR A 129 -3.97 -26.01 17.00
CA TYR A 129 -3.37 -27.08 17.81
C TYR A 129 -3.37 -28.48 17.13
N PHE A 130 -3.83 -28.60 15.88
CA PHE A 130 -3.92 -29.89 15.21
C PHE A 130 -2.53 -30.49 14.96
N ASN A 131 -2.21 -31.62 15.59
CA ASN A 131 -0.91 -32.28 15.43
C ASN A 131 -1.03 -33.81 15.44
N ARG A 132 -1.93 -34.34 14.61
CA ARG A 132 -2.14 -35.79 14.43
C ARG A 132 -1.73 -36.27 13.04
N VAL A 133 -1.30 -37.53 12.97
CA VAL A 133 -0.93 -38.17 11.70
C VAL A 133 -2.17 -38.30 10.81
N ILE A 134 -2.02 -37.92 9.54
CA ILE A 134 -3.03 -38.17 8.50
C ILE A 134 -2.69 -39.47 7.79
N LEU A 135 -3.56 -40.47 7.93
CA LEU A 135 -3.37 -41.77 7.29
C LEU A 135 -3.70 -41.70 5.78
N PRO A 136 -3.12 -42.59 4.96
CA PRO A 136 -3.55 -42.76 3.58
C PRO A 136 -5.06 -43.02 3.50
N CYS A 137 -5.70 -42.51 2.44
CA CYS A 137 -7.15 -42.56 2.22
C CYS A 137 -8.00 -41.74 3.22
N THR A 138 -7.41 -40.95 4.13
CA THR A 138 -8.15 -40.00 4.96
C THR A 138 -8.67 -38.81 4.15
N LEU A 139 -7.83 -38.24 3.28
CA LEU A 139 -8.18 -37.06 2.47
C LEU A 139 -8.96 -37.45 1.21
N PRO A 140 -10.08 -36.79 0.89
CA PRO A 140 -10.90 -37.13 -0.28
C PRO A 140 -10.23 -36.71 -1.60
N ASN A 141 -10.48 -37.47 -2.67
CA ASN A 141 -9.92 -37.22 -4.01
C ASN A 141 -10.46 -35.97 -4.73
N SER A 142 -11.40 -35.24 -4.11
CA SER A 142 -11.90 -33.95 -4.58
C SER A 142 -11.14 -32.76 -3.99
N LEU A 143 -10.27 -33.00 -2.99
CA LEU A 143 -9.57 -31.95 -2.26
C LEU A 143 -8.55 -31.25 -3.15
N THR A 144 -8.70 -29.94 -3.31
CA THR A 144 -7.79 -29.10 -4.10
C THR A 144 -6.92 -28.21 -3.22
N THR A 145 -7.41 -27.84 -2.03
CA THR A 145 -6.70 -26.97 -1.09
C THR A 145 -6.63 -27.60 0.31
N LEU A 146 -5.42 -27.70 0.83
CA LEU A 146 -5.14 -28.17 2.19
C LEU A 146 -4.27 -27.18 2.94
N THR A 147 -4.73 -26.77 4.12
CA THR A 147 -3.99 -25.91 5.05
C THR A 147 -3.87 -26.57 6.40
N PHE A 148 -2.64 -26.74 6.88
CA PHE A 148 -2.36 -27.17 8.24
C PHE A 148 -2.21 -25.97 9.18
N GLY A 149 -2.69 -26.12 10.41
CA GLY A 149 -2.57 -25.12 11.47
C GLY A 149 -1.20 -25.10 12.12
N HIS A 150 -1.02 -24.15 13.04
CA HIS A 150 0.26 -23.74 13.62
C HIS A 150 1.15 -24.91 14.08
N ASP A 151 0.61 -25.82 14.88
CA ASP A 151 1.37 -26.86 15.60
C ASP A 151 1.58 -28.16 14.81
N PHE A 152 1.06 -28.26 13.58
CA PHE A 152 1.15 -29.50 12.80
C PHE A 152 2.61 -29.81 12.45
N ASN A 153 3.14 -30.91 12.98
CA ASN A 153 4.51 -31.34 12.77
C ASN A 153 4.64 -32.87 12.64
N GLN A 154 3.73 -33.47 11.86
CA GLN A 154 3.73 -34.92 11.60
C GLN A 154 4.22 -35.23 10.19
N VAL A 155 4.87 -36.39 10.02
CA VAL A 155 5.34 -36.86 8.70
C VAL A 155 4.14 -37.15 7.79
N ILE A 156 4.21 -36.71 6.54
CA ILE A 156 3.23 -37.04 5.50
C ILE A 156 3.80 -38.15 4.61
N LEU A 157 3.20 -39.33 4.68
CA LEU A 157 3.63 -40.49 3.91
C LEU A 157 3.21 -40.37 2.42
N PRO A 158 3.95 -40.98 1.49
CA PRO A 158 3.53 -41.11 0.11
C PRO A 158 2.14 -41.73 -0.03
N GLY A 159 1.29 -41.14 -0.87
CA GLY A 159 -0.11 -41.54 -1.06
C GLY A 159 -1.10 -40.97 -0.05
N THR A 160 -0.66 -40.20 0.97
CA THR A 160 -1.57 -39.48 1.88
C THR A 160 -2.26 -38.29 1.21
N LEU A 161 -1.54 -37.54 0.38
CA LEU A 161 -2.08 -36.36 -0.33
C LEU A 161 -2.80 -36.79 -1.62
N PRO A 162 -4.02 -36.29 -1.89
CA PRO A 162 -4.77 -36.69 -3.08
C PRO A 162 -4.22 -36.06 -4.37
N ASN A 163 -4.35 -36.77 -5.48
CA ASN A 163 -3.87 -36.33 -6.81
C ASN A 163 -4.62 -35.12 -7.40
N SER A 164 -5.67 -34.64 -6.73
CA SER A 164 -6.41 -33.42 -7.06
C SER A 164 -5.82 -32.17 -6.39
N LEU A 165 -4.91 -32.33 -5.43
CA LEU A 165 -4.43 -31.23 -4.60
C LEU A 165 -3.59 -30.26 -5.42
N THR A 166 -4.00 -28.99 -5.48
CA THR A 166 -3.31 -27.93 -6.21
C THR A 166 -2.59 -26.96 -5.29
N THR A 167 -3.05 -26.81 -4.04
CA THR A 167 -2.49 -25.91 -3.04
C THR A 167 -2.28 -26.63 -1.71
N LEU A 168 -1.06 -26.55 -1.19
CA LEU A 168 -0.68 -27.07 0.13
C LEU A 168 0.01 -25.97 0.94
N THR A 169 -0.50 -25.73 2.14
CA THR A 169 0.10 -24.81 3.11
C THR A 169 0.36 -25.52 4.42
N PHE A 170 1.61 -25.52 4.86
CA PHE A 170 2.02 -25.99 6.17
C PHE A 170 1.97 -24.87 7.21
N GLY A 171 1.64 -25.22 8.45
CA GLY A 171 1.68 -24.33 9.60
C GLY A 171 3.08 -24.08 10.12
N TYR A 172 3.17 -23.24 11.15
CA TYR A 172 4.41 -22.64 11.63
C TYR A 172 5.44 -23.66 12.13
N ASP A 173 5.02 -24.71 12.83
CA ASP A 173 5.90 -25.70 13.48
C ASP A 173 6.28 -26.89 12.60
N PHE A 174 5.77 -26.97 11.37
CA PHE A 174 6.10 -28.08 10.48
C PHE A 174 7.59 -28.09 10.12
N ASP A 175 8.31 -29.12 10.55
CA ASP A 175 9.74 -29.33 10.29
C ASP A 175 10.06 -30.81 10.04
N GLN A 176 9.25 -31.46 9.19
CA GLN A 176 9.47 -32.85 8.78
C GLN A 176 10.04 -32.95 7.36
N VAL A 177 10.85 -33.97 7.12
CA VAL A 177 11.34 -34.30 5.77
C VAL A 177 10.14 -34.64 4.88
N VAL A 178 10.17 -34.21 3.62
CA VAL A 178 9.18 -34.55 2.60
C VAL A 178 9.77 -35.61 1.65
N PRO A 179 9.39 -36.89 1.79
CA PRO A 179 9.89 -37.95 0.92
C PRO A 179 9.47 -37.76 -0.55
N PRO A 180 10.27 -38.27 -1.51
CA PRO A 180 9.85 -38.38 -2.90
C PRO A 180 8.53 -39.13 -3.05
N GLY A 181 7.63 -38.61 -3.89
CA GLY A 181 6.28 -39.16 -4.09
C GLY A 181 5.23 -38.74 -3.05
N THR A 182 5.61 -37.95 -2.03
CA THR A 182 4.63 -37.37 -1.09
C THR A 182 3.80 -36.26 -1.74
N LEU A 183 4.43 -35.36 -2.50
CA LEU A 183 3.74 -34.24 -3.16
C LEU A 183 3.13 -34.68 -4.50
N PRO A 184 1.83 -34.45 -4.74
CA PRO A 184 1.17 -34.89 -5.97
C PRO A 184 1.57 -34.03 -7.18
N ASN A 185 1.56 -34.63 -8.37
CA ASN A 185 1.91 -33.94 -9.62
C ASN A 185 0.92 -32.82 -10.02
N SER A 186 -0.26 -32.74 -9.40
CA SER A 186 -1.20 -31.63 -9.56
C SER A 186 -0.83 -30.38 -8.76
N LEU A 187 0.12 -30.49 -7.82
CA LEU A 187 0.45 -29.41 -6.90
C LEU A 187 1.12 -28.25 -7.63
N THR A 188 0.50 -27.07 -7.56
CA THR A 188 0.98 -25.84 -8.20
C THR A 188 1.53 -24.85 -7.17
N THR A 189 1.01 -24.87 -5.94
CA THR A 189 1.40 -23.95 -4.86
C THR A 189 1.77 -24.73 -3.60
N LEU A 190 3.00 -24.50 -3.12
CA LEU A 190 3.51 -25.05 -1.87
C LEU A 190 4.03 -23.93 -0.97
N LYS A 191 3.51 -23.87 0.26
CA LYS A 191 3.93 -22.89 1.27
C LYS A 191 4.35 -23.63 2.54
N PHE A 192 5.59 -23.44 2.95
CA PHE A 192 6.10 -23.90 4.23
C PHE A 192 5.90 -22.83 5.31
N GLY A 193 5.65 -23.26 6.54
CA GLY A 193 5.59 -22.39 7.71
C GLY A 193 6.97 -22.09 8.30
N GLY A 194 6.98 -21.35 9.41
CA GLY A 194 8.15 -20.68 9.97
C GLY A 194 9.36 -21.58 10.22
N TYR A 195 9.18 -22.71 10.89
CA TYR A 195 10.24 -23.60 11.37
C TYR A 195 10.75 -24.63 10.37
N PHE A 196 10.10 -24.77 9.20
CA PHE A 196 10.57 -25.73 8.20
C PHE A 196 12.02 -25.45 7.80
N ASN A 197 12.91 -26.39 8.11
CA ASN A 197 14.34 -26.27 7.85
C ASN A 197 14.98 -27.61 7.46
N GLN A 198 14.26 -28.43 6.70
CA GLN A 198 14.73 -29.72 6.20
C GLN A 198 15.30 -29.63 4.77
N VAL A 199 16.23 -30.54 4.44
CA VAL A 199 16.79 -30.67 3.09
C VAL A 199 15.79 -31.34 2.14
N PHE A 200 15.83 -30.95 0.86
CA PHE A 200 15.06 -31.65 -0.18
C PHE A 200 15.86 -32.80 -0.76
N LEU A 201 15.17 -33.94 -0.94
CA LEU A 201 15.68 -35.08 -1.69
C LEU A 201 15.35 -34.90 -3.19
N PRO A 202 16.17 -35.44 -4.11
CA PRO A 202 15.85 -35.47 -5.52
C PRO A 202 14.46 -36.09 -5.78
N GLY A 203 13.62 -35.40 -6.55
CA GLY A 203 12.24 -35.84 -6.83
C GLY A 203 11.21 -35.59 -5.72
N ALA A 204 11.57 -34.85 -4.65
CA ALA A 204 10.62 -34.48 -3.59
C ALA A 204 9.59 -33.43 -4.05
N LEU A 205 10.00 -32.49 -4.91
CA LEU A 205 9.12 -31.43 -5.43
C LEU A 205 8.40 -31.87 -6.71
N SER A 206 7.14 -31.46 -6.85
CA SER A 206 6.31 -31.74 -8.04
C SER A 206 6.77 -30.93 -9.26
N ASN A 207 6.78 -31.57 -10.44
CA ASN A 207 7.14 -30.94 -11.72
C ASN A 207 6.13 -29.89 -12.22
N SER A 208 4.95 -29.80 -11.59
CA SER A 208 3.93 -28.80 -11.93
C SER A 208 3.95 -27.57 -11.01
N LEU A 209 4.89 -27.53 -10.05
CA LEU A 209 4.94 -26.50 -9.04
C LEU A 209 5.31 -25.15 -9.67
N THR A 210 4.44 -24.15 -9.54
CA THR A 210 4.67 -22.80 -10.07
C THR A 210 5.07 -21.82 -8.98
N THR A 211 4.60 -22.05 -7.74
CA THR A 211 4.88 -21.21 -6.58
C THR A 211 5.43 -22.02 -5.42
N LEU A 212 6.63 -21.66 -4.95
CA LEU A 212 7.25 -22.21 -3.76
C LEU A 212 7.61 -21.09 -2.78
N LYS A 213 7.10 -21.19 -1.55
CA LYS A 213 7.40 -20.24 -0.47
C LYS A 213 7.96 -20.98 0.74
N PHE A 214 9.18 -20.61 1.14
CA PHE A 214 9.79 -21.01 2.40
C PHE A 214 9.36 -20.09 3.55
N GLY A 215 9.30 -20.67 4.75
CA GLY A 215 9.07 -19.90 5.97
C GLY A 215 10.35 -19.33 6.55
N ARG A 216 10.21 -18.60 7.66
CA ARG A 216 11.23 -17.70 8.23
C ARG A 216 12.62 -18.33 8.41
N TYR A 217 12.67 -19.53 8.98
CA TYR A 217 13.91 -20.16 9.48
C TYR A 217 14.57 -21.12 8.46
N PHE A 218 14.01 -21.29 7.27
CA PHE A 218 14.60 -22.15 6.24
C PHE A 218 15.99 -21.65 5.84
N ASN A 219 17.02 -22.46 6.04
CA ASN A 219 18.41 -22.12 5.76
C ASN A 219 19.22 -23.35 5.31
N GLN A 220 18.61 -24.24 4.53
CA GLN A 220 19.28 -25.42 3.96
C GLN A 220 19.82 -25.15 2.55
N VAL A 221 20.89 -25.86 2.19
CA VAL A 221 21.48 -25.79 0.84
C VAL A 221 20.52 -26.38 -0.18
N ILE A 222 20.32 -25.68 -1.30
CA ILE A 222 19.55 -26.18 -2.45
C ILE A 222 20.52 -26.54 -3.57
N LEU A 223 20.68 -27.84 -3.81
CA LEU A 223 21.49 -28.36 -4.90
C LEU A 223 20.85 -28.07 -6.26
N PRO A 224 21.65 -27.99 -7.35
CA PRO A 224 21.14 -27.94 -8.71
C PRO A 224 20.12 -29.06 -9.00
N ASP A 225 19.21 -28.79 -9.93
CA ASP A 225 18.14 -29.72 -10.37
C ASP A 225 17.08 -30.10 -9.33
N LEU A 226 17.15 -29.62 -8.08
CA LEU A 226 16.11 -29.86 -7.07
C LEU A 226 14.86 -29.00 -7.27
N LEU A 227 15.02 -27.79 -7.81
CA LEU A 227 13.90 -26.88 -8.07
C LEU A 227 13.29 -27.16 -9.45
N PRO A 228 11.97 -27.39 -9.56
CA PRO A 228 11.34 -27.71 -10.84
C PRO A 228 11.33 -26.51 -11.79
N ASN A 229 11.55 -26.77 -13.08
CA ASN A 229 11.60 -25.75 -14.14
C ASN A 229 10.27 -25.00 -14.35
N SER A 230 9.15 -25.53 -13.86
CA SER A 230 7.84 -24.88 -13.88
C SER A 230 7.73 -23.69 -12.91
N LEU A 231 8.66 -23.53 -11.97
CA LEU A 231 8.61 -22.46 -10.98
C LEU A 231 8.73 -21.09 -11.64
N THR A 232 7.72 -20.26 -11.38
CA THR A 232 7.68 -18.85 -11.78
C THR A 232 7.90 -17.94 -10.57
N THR A 233 7.56 -18.40 -9.37
CA THR A 233 7.68 -17.66 -8.12
C THR A 233 8.38 -18.50 -7.06
N LEU A 234 9.52 -17.99 -6.57
CA LEU A 234 10.29 -18.57 -5.47
C LEU A 234 10.49 -17.51 -4.39
N THR A 235 10.12 -17.82 -3.16
CA THR A 235 10.32 -16.93 -2.01
C THR A 235 11.09 -17.65 -0.91
N PHE A 236 12.24 -17.11 -0.53
CA PHE A 236 13.03 -17.59 0.59
C PHE A 236 12.57 -17.00 1.92
N GLY A 237 12.82 -17.76 3.00
CA GLY A 237 12.68 -17.31 4.38
C GLY A 237 13.62 -16.18 4.75
N LYS A 238 13.36 -15.46 5.84
CA LYS A 238 14.19 -14.33 6.29
C LYS A 238 15.64 -14.74 6.55
N ASP A 239 15.84 -15.96 7.05
CA ASP A 239 17.12 -16.46 7.59
C ASP A 239 17.93 -17.27 6.56
N PHE A 240 17.46 -17.39 5.31
CA PHE A 240 18.19 -18.12 4.28
C PHE A 240 19.49 -17.38 3.92
N ASN A 241 20.62 -18.03 4.16
CA ASN A 241 21.95 -17.47 3.95
C ASN A 241 22.94 -18.54 3.42
N GLN A 242 22.45 -19.47 2.61
CA GLN A 242 23.27 -20.49 1.94
C GLN A 242 23.73 -20.03 0.57
N VAL A 243 24.88 -20.53 0.11
CA VAL A 243 25.40 -20.25 -1.23
C VAL A 243 24.45 -20.82 -2.28
N ILE A 244 24.09 -20.02 -3.27
CA ILE A 244 23.27 -20.44 -4.41
C ILE A 244 24.22 -20.77 -5.57
N LEU A 245 24.33 -22.07 -5.89
CA LEU A 245 25.20 -22.55 -6.97
C LEU A 245 24.58 -22.26 -8.35
N PRO A 246 25.41 -22.12 -9.40
CA PRO A 246 24.92 -22.09 -10.78
C PRO A 246 24.04 -23.31 -11.10
N GLY A 247 22.91 -23.09 -11.75
CA GLY A 247 21.92 -24.12 -12.05
C GLY A 247 20.94 -24.44 -10.91
N THR A 248 21.07 -23.85 -9.72
CA THR A 248 20.09 -24.00 -8.63
C THR A 248 18.77 -23.30 -8.94
N LEU A 249 18.81 -22.09 -9.52
CA LEU A 249 17.60 -21.31 -9.81
C LEU A 249 17.01 -21.69 -11.19
N PRO A 250 15.69 -21.92 -11.29
CA PRO A 250 15.06 -22.35 -12.53
C PRO A 250 15.02 -21.24 -13.59
N ASN A 251 15.15 -21.61 -14.86
CA ASN A 251 15.28 -20.67 -15.98
C ASN A 251 14.02 -19.81 -16.24
N ASN A 252 12.83 -20.23 -15.78
CA ASN A 252 11.58 -19.48 -15.98
C ASN A 252 11.34 -18.40 -14.91
N LEU A 253 12.26 -18.22 -13.96
CA LEU A 253 12.13 -17.22 -12.91
C LEU A 253 12.32 -15.80 -13.48
N THR A 254 11.28 -14.97 -13.37
CA THR A 254 11.30 -13.59 -13.88
C THR A 254 11.54 -12.55 -12.78
N LYS A 255 11.16 -12.87 -11.54
CA LYS A 255 11.33 -12.00 -10.36
C LYS A 255 11.96 -12.78 -9.23
N LEU A 256 13.00 -12.23 -8.63
CA LEU A 256 13.67 -12.81 -7.47
C LEU A 256 13.84 -11.74 -6.40
N LYS A 257 13.28 -12.02 -5.22
CA LYS A 257 13.57 -11.28 -4.00
C LYS A 257 14.41 -12.15 -3.09
N ILE A 258 15.67 -11.77 -2.93
CA ILE A 258 16.59 -12.36 -1.97
C ILE A 258 16.21 -11.83 -0.58
N CYS A 259 16.27 -12.71 0.42
CA CYS A 259 15.77 -12.44 1.76
C CYS A 259 16.72 -11.60 2.61
N TYR A 260 16.22 -11.13 3.76
CA TYR A 260 16.84 -10.07 4.57
C TYR A 260 18.28 -10.40 5.03
N TYR A 261 18.52 -11.61 5.57
CA TYR A 261 19.83 -11.98 6.12
C TYR A 261 20.78 -12.66 5.11
N PHE A 262 20.41 -12.73 3.83
CA PHE A 262 21.27 -13.33 2.81
C PHE A 262 22.48 -12.42 2.52
N ASN A 263 23.68 -12.96 2.71
CA ASN A 263 24.94 -12.25 2.49
C ASN A 263 26.02 -13.18 1.90
N GLN A 264 25.63 -14.08 0.99
CA GLN A 264 26.55 -14.96 0.27
C GLN A 264 26.92 -14.37 -1.09
N VAL A 265 28.11 -14.73 -1.59
CA VAL A 265 28.58 -14.31 -2.93
C VAL A 265 27.66 -14.91 -4.00
N VAL A 266 27.25 -14.07 -4.96
CA VAL A 266 26.50 -14.52 -6.14
C VAL A 266 27.45 -14.60 -7.33
N LEU A 267 27.72 -15.83 -7.78
CA LEU A 267 28.66 -16.10 -8.87
C LEU A 267 27.99 -15.94 -10.24
N PRO A 268 28.77 -15.69 -11.31
CA PRO A 268 28.28 -15.76 -12.68
C PRO A 268 27.58 -17.09 -12.99
N GLY A 269 26.42 -17.02 -13.64
CA GLY A 269 25.58 -18.18 -13.94
C GLY A 269 24.66 -18.64 -12.80
N THR A 270 24.71 -18.02 -11.62
CA THR A 270 23.75 -18.28 -10.52
C THR A 270 22.36 -17.74 -10.84
N LEU A 271 22.27 -16.53 -11.40
CA LEU A 271 20.99 -15.88 -11.72
C LEU A 271 20.48 -16.32 -13.10
N PRO A 272 19.17 -16.65 -13.25
CA PRO A 272 18.63 -17.14 -14.51
C PRO A 272 18.51 -16.04 -15.56
N ASN A 273 18.69 -16.41 -16.84
CA ASN A 273 18.76 -15.48 -17.97
C ASN A 273 17.44 -14.75 -18.31
N ASN A 274 16.31 -15.14 -17.72
CA ASN A 274 15.00 -14.50 -17.91
C ASN A 274 14.62 -13.56 -16.75
N LEU A 275 15.53 -13.36 -15.79
CA LEU A 275 15.27 -12.54 -14.62
C LEU A 275 15.20 -11.05 -15.01
N THR A 276 14.06 -10.42 -14.79
CA THR A 276 13.83 -9.00 -15.11
C THR A 276 13.89 -8.12 -13.86
N THR A 277 13.54 -8.67 -12.69
CA THR A 277 13.56 -7.95 -11.41
C THR A 277 14.36 -8.71 -10.37
N LEU A 278 15.35 -8.04 -9.79
CA LEU A 278 16.15 -8.53 -8.68
C LEU A 278 16.12 -7.55 -7.51
N THR A 279 15.85 -8.06 -6.31
CA THR A 279 15.95 -7.30 -5.07
C THR A 279 16.79 -8.07 -4.07
N PHE A 280 17.89 -7.46 -3.62
CA PHE A 280 18.68 -7.96 -2.50
C PHE A 280 18.05 -7.57 -1.16
N GLY A 281 18.19 -8.44 -0.16
CA GLY A 281 17.75 -8.16 1.20
C GLY A 281 18.73 -7.28 1.98
N GLY A 282 18.33 -6.88 3.19
CA GLY A 282 19.01 -5.88 4.03
C GLY A 282 20.52 -6.10 4.18
N ASP A 283 20.94 -7.30 4.55
CA ASP A 283 22.31 -7.60 4.96
C ASP A 283 23.26 -7.91 3.79
N PHE A 284 22.78 -7.94 2.55
CA PHE A 284 23.61 -8.30 1.40
C PHE A 284 24.69 -7.23 1.16
N ASN A 285 25.95 -7.61 1.35
CA ASN A 285 27.09 -6.71 1.19
C ASN A 285 28.30 -7.42 0.54
N GLN A 286 28.04 -8.32 -0.40
CA GLN A 286 29.07 -9.00 -1.19
C GLN A 286 29.34 -8.27 -2.50
N VAL A 287 30.57 -8.41 -3.00
CA VAL A 287 30.93 -7.92 -4.34
C VAL A 287 30.07 -8.65 -5.37
N VAL A 288 29.59 -7.92 -6.37
CA VAL A 288 28.89 -8.47 -7.54
C VAL A 288 29.86 -8.44 -8.72
N PRO A 289 30.45 -9.60 -9.11
CA PRO A 289 31.36 -9.64 -10.25
C PRO A 289 30.67 -9.31 -11.58
N PRO A 290 31.41 -8.79 -12.58
CA PRO A 290 30.91 -8.69 -13.95
C PRO A 290 30.42 -10.05 -14.48
N GLY A 291 29.29 -10.02 -15.20
CA GLY A 291 28.64 -11.23 -15.71
C GLY A 291 27.76 -11.98 -14.69
N THR A 292 27.69 -11.53 -13.44
CA THR A 292 26.74 -12.08 -12.45
C THR A 292 25.29 -11.70 -12.76
N LEU A 293 25.05 -10.43 -13.11
CA LEU A 293 23.71 -9.93 -13.42
C LEU A 293 23.30 -10.29 -14.85
N PRO A 294 22.10 -10.88 -15.07
CA PRO A 294 21.68 -11.32 -16.39
C PRO A 294 21.29 -10.13 -17.30
N ASN A 295 21.52 -10.28 -18.61
CA ASN A 295 21.23 -9.25 -19.62
C ASN A 295 19.73 -8.95 -19.84
N SER A 296 18.84 -9.69 -19.18
CA SER A 296 17.40 -9.42 -19.15
C SER A 296 16.99 -8.47 -18.03
N LEU A 297 17.88 -8.17 -17.09
CA LEU A 297 17.54 -7.46 -15.86
C LEU A 297 17.23 -5.99 -16.16
N THR A 298 16.03 -5.55 -15.83
CA THR A 298 15.57 -4.16 -16.02
C THR A 298 15.50 -3.39 -14.71
N THR A 299 15.24 -4.10 -13.59
CA THR A 299 15.13 -3.50 -12.26
C THR A 299 16.05 -4.19 -11.27
N LEU A 300 16.91 -3.40 -10.62
CA LEU A 300 17.80 -3.84 -9.56
C LEU A 300 17.66 -2.96 -8.32
N THR A 301 17.43 -3.60 -7.17
CA THR A 301 17.43 -2.95 -5.86
C THR A 301 18.43 -3.64 -4.95
N PHE A 302 19.38 -2.88 -4.43
CA PHE A 302 20.27 -3.32 -3.35
C PHE A 302 19.63 -3.08 -1.97
N GLY A 303 19.99 -3.92 -1.01
CA GLY A 303 19.53 -3.80 0.37
C GLY A 303 20.32 -2.76 1.18
N ASP A 304 19.91 -2.58 2.43
CA ASP A 304 20.38 -1.51 3.32
C ASP A 304 21.90 -1.50 3.51
N ASP A 305 22.53 -2.65 3.71
CA ASP A 305 23.94 -2.74 4.10
C ASP A 305 24.92 -2.83 2.90
N PHE A 306 24.40 -2.86 1.67
CA PHE A 306 25.24 -2.98 0.46
C PHE A 306 26.12 -1.74 0.30
N ASN A 307 27.44 -1.92 0.42
CA ASN A 307 28.41 -0.84 0.30
C ASN A 307 29.71 -1.29 -0.42
N GLN A 308 29.58 -2.17 -1.41
CA GLN A 308 30.69 -2.60 -2.25
C GLN A 308 30.83 -1.73 -3.49
N VAL A 309 32.07 -1.63 -4.00
CA VAL A 309 32.33 -0.96 -5.28
C VAL A 309 31.61 -1.73 -6.39
N VAL A 310 31.03 -1.00 -7.35
CA VAL A 310 30.40 -1.56 -8.55
C VAL A 310 31.30 -1.26 -9.76
N PRO A 311 32.14 -2.22 -10.20
CA PRO A 311 33.02 -2.02 -11.35
C PRO A 311 32.25 -1.81 -12.66
N PRO A 312 32.83 -1.09 -13.64
CA PRO A 312 32.29 -1.05 -15.00
C PRO A 312 32.05 -2.44 -15.59
N GLY A 313 30.94 -2.59 -16.32
CA GLY A 313 30.50 -3.88 -16.88
C GLY A 313 29.79 -4.82 -15.90
N THR A 314 29.60 -4.42 -14.63
CA THR A 314 28.81 -5.19 -13.66
C THR A 314 27.31 -5.07 -13.93
N LEU A 315 26.84 -3.86 -14.20
CA LEU A 315 25.43 -3.59 -14.48
C LEU A 315 25.09 -3.89 -15.94
N PRO A 316 24.01 -4.64 -16.23
CA PRO A 316 23.67 -5.02 -17.60
C PRO A 316 23.08 -3.82 -18.39
N ASN A 317 23.32 -3.81 -19.70
CA ASN A 317 22.84 -2.76 -20.63
C ASN A 317 21.31 -2.71 -20.81
N SER A 318 20.58 -3.63 -20.20
CA SER A 318 19.11 -3.64 -20.14
C SER A 318 18.54 -2.89 -18.95
N LEU A 319 19.38 -2.51 -17.97
CA LEU A 319 18.94 -1.98 -16.69
C LEU A 319 18.35 -0.58 -16.84
N THR A 320 17.08 -0.41 -16.49
CA THR A 320 16.38 0.87 -16.56
C THR A 320 16.23 1.53 -15.20
N THR A 321 16.17 0.72 -14.14
CA THR A 321 15.94 1.17 -12.77
C THR A 321 16.98 0.59 -11.82
N LEU A 322 17.68 1.47 -11.12
CA LEU A 322 18.67 1.12 -10.10
C LEU A 322 18.37 1.85 -8.79
N THR A 323 18.25 1.09 -7.70
CA THR A 323 18.12 1.63 -6.35
C THR A 323 19.24 1.09 -5.46
N PHE A 324 20.02 1.98 -4.87
CA PHE A 324 20.95 1.65 -3.79
C PHE A 324 20.27 1.76 -2.43
N GLY A 325 20.65 0.88 -1.50
CA GLY A 325 20.16 0.90 -0.13
C GLY A 325 20.91 1.89 0.77
N ARG A 326 20.52 1.92 2.04
CA ARG A 326 20.92 2.91 3.07
C ARG A 326 22.43 3.22 3.10
N ASP A 327 23.27 2.21 3.12
CA ASP A 327 24.69 2.34 3.49
C ASP A 327 25.64 2.49 2.29
N PHE A 328 25.12 2.42 1.05
CA PHE A 328 25.95 2.58 -0.15
C PHE A 328 26.58 3.97 -0.20
N ASN A 329 27.92 4.03 -0.13
CA ASN A 329 28.70 5.26 -0.16
C ASN A 329 30.02 5.11 -0.92
N GLN A 330 30.03 4.29 -1.98
CA GLN A 330 31.19 4.10 -2.84
C GLN A 330 31.19 5.07 -4.02
N VAL A 331 32.38 5.41 -4.52
CA VAL A 331 32.51 6.25 -5.72
C VAL A 331 31.95 5.50 -6.93
N VAL A 332 31.09 6.18 -7.71
CA VAL A 332 30.58 5.65 -8.98
C VAL A 332 31.45 6.17 -10.11
N LEU A 333 32.21 5.28 -10.73
CA LEU A 333 33.11 5.63 -11.83
C LEU A 333 32.31 5.85 -13.14
N PRO A 334 32.86 6.62 -14.10
CA PRO A 334 32.37 6.63 -15.47
C PRO A 334 32.26 5.21 -16.04
N ASP A 335 31.29 4.99 -16.92
CA ASP A 335 30.96 3.69 -17.53
C ASP A 335 30.45 2.60 -16.56
N THR A 336 30.30 2.89 -15.26
CA THR A 336 29.63 1.97 -14.32
C THR A 336 28.12 1.88 -14.58
N LEU A 337 27.46 3.01 -14.84
CA LEU A 337 26.01 3.09 -15.05
C LEU A 337 25.68 2.86 -16.54
N PRO A 338 24.75 1.95 -16.88
CA PRO A 338 24.44 1.65 -18.27
C PRO A 338 23.62 2.75 -18.94
N ASN A 339 23.82 2.94 -20.26
CA ASN A 339 23.12 3.93 -21.08
C ASN A 339 21.62 3.70 -21.26
N SER A 340 21.07 2.61 -20.72
CA SER A 340 19.64 2.33 -20.64
C SER A 340 18.98 2.89 -19.38
N LEU A 341 19.77 3.31 -18.39
CA LEU A 341 19.27 3.67 -17.07
C LEU A 341 18.45 4.96 -17.13
N THR A 342 17.19 4.89 -16.73
CA THR A 342 16.26 6.03 -16.72
C THR A 342 15.99 6.53 -15.30
N THR A 343 16.06 5.63 -14.31
CA THR A 343 15.82 5.95 -12.89
C THR A 343 16.98 5.48 -12.02
N LEU A 344 17.55 6.42 -11.26
CA LEU A 344 18.59 6.18 -10.28
C LEU A 344 18.20 6.77 -8.93
N THR A 345 18.25 5.93 -7.89
CA THR A 345 18.02 6.33 -6.51
C THR A 345 19.22 5.92 -5.67
N PHE A 346 19.86 6.90 -5.04
CA PHE A 346 20.87 6.68 -4.01
C PHE A 346 20.21 6.56 -2.62
N GLY A 347 20.77 5.70 -1.78
CA GLY A 347 20.33 5.55 -0.40
C GLY A 347 20.90 6.61 0.53
N ARG A 348 20.48 6.54 1.79
CA ARG A 348 20.70 7.57 2.83
C ARG A 348 22.13 8.10 2.90
N ASN A 349 23.12 7.22 3.01
CA ASN A 349 24.49 7.59 3.37
C ASN A 349 25.36 7.99 2.16
N PHE A 350 24.83 7.96 0.92
CA PHE A 350 25.62 8.26 -0.26
C PHE A 350 26.02 9.74 -0.27
N ASN A 351 27.32 10.01 -0.17
CA ASN A 351 27.86 11.37 -0.12
C ASN A 351 29.20 11.48 -0.89
N GLN A 352 29.33 10.73 -1.98
CA GLN A 352 30.52 10.79 -2.85
C GLN A 352 30.35 11.83 -3.97
N VAL A 353 31.47 12.40 -4.41
CA VAL A 353 31.50 13.31 -5.56
C VAL A 353 31.13 12.54 -6.83
N ILE A 354 30.25 13.12 -7.65
CA ILE A 354 29.91 12.59 -8.97
C ILE A 354 30.79 13.27 -10.01
N LEU A 355 31.51 12.48 -10.80
CA LEU A 355 32.36 12.99 -11.86
C LEU A 355 31.54 13.26 -13.15
N PRO A 356 31.96 14.22 -13.99
CA PRO A 356 31.36 14.39 -15.31
C PRO A 356 31.40 13.10 -16.13
N GLY A 357 30.29 12.76 -16.78
CA GLY A 357 30.15 11.52 -17.55
C GLY A 357 29.80 10.28 -16.74
N THR A 358 29.72 10.34 -15.41
CA THR A 358 29.26 9.21 -14.58
C THR A 358 27.77 8.91 -14.78
N LEU A 359 26.93 9.95 -14.89
CA LEU A 359 25.48 9.80 -15.06
C LEU A 359 25.14 9.65 -16.56
N PRO A 360 24.36 8.61 -16.97
CA PRO A 360 24.06 8.37 -18.38
C PRO A 360 23.05 9.38 -18.93
N ASN A 361 23.17 9.70 -20.22
CA ASN A 361 22.28 10.65 -20.89
C ASN A 361 20.81 10.20 -20.97
N SER A 362 20.52 8.91 -20.77
CA SER A 362 19.16 8.36 -20.70
C SER A 362 18.43 8.68 -19.39
N LEU A 363 19.15 9.16 -18.36
CA LEU A 363 18.60 9.32 -17.03
C LEU A 363 17.55 10.45 -17.01
N THR A 364 16.32 10.11 -16.62
CA THR A 364 15.20 11.05 -16.51
C THR A 364 14.91 11.39 -15.04
N THR A 365 15.18 10.47 -14.13
CA THR A 365 14.90 10.62 -12.70
C THR A 365 16.15 10.31 -11.87
N LEU A 366 16.55 11.28 -11.05
CA LEU A 366 17.64 11.15 -10.09
C LEU A 366 17.17 11.56 -8.69
N THR A 367 17.36 10.66 -7.73
CA THR A 367 17.08 10.92 -6.31
C THR A 367 18.33 10.67 -5.49
N PHE A 368 18.74 11.67 -4.72
CA PHE A 368 19.79 11.55 -3.71
C PHE A 368 19.20 11.20 -2.34
N GLY A 369 19.95 10.43 -1.56
CA GLY A 369 19.63 10.14 -0.16
C GLY A 369 20.02 11.28 0.77
N SER A 370 19.61 11.16 2.04
CA SER A 370 19.67 12.24 3.03
C SER A 370 21.03 12.91 3.17
N ASP A 371 22.10 12.14 3.23
CA ASP A 371 23.43 12.64 3.62
C ASP A 371 24.19 13.28 2.43
N PHE A 372 23.65 13.23 1.20
CA PHE A 372 24.32 13.77 0.02
C PHE A 372 24.47 15.29 0.12
N ASN A 373 25.72 15.76 0.20
CA ASN A 373 26.02 17.18 0.34
C ASN A 373 27.27 17.60 -0.46
N GLN A 374 27.47 16.99 -1.63
CA GLN A 374 28.54 17.34 -2.56
C GLN A 374 28.09 18.41 -3.56
N VAL A 375 29.03 19.23 -4.02
CA VAL A 375 28.74 20.28 -5.02
C VAL A 375 28.36 19.66 -6.36
N VAL A 376 27.31 20.20 -7.00
CA VAL A 376 26.90 19.82 -8.35
C VAL A 376 27.33 20.93 -9.31
N LEU A 377 28.41 20.70 -10.05
CA LEU A 377 28.96 21.61 -11.05
C LEU A 377 28.32 21.42 -12.44
N PRO A 378 28.42 22.42 -13.34
CA PRO A 378 27.99 22.29 -14.73
C PRO A 378 28.59 21.07 -15.44
N GLY A 379 27.74 20.35 -16.17
CA GLY A 379 28.12 19.14 -16.92
C GLY A 379 28.10 17.83 -16.13
N ILE A 380 27.78 17.84 -14.83
CA ILE A 380 27.59 16.61 -14.04
C ILE A 380 26.23 15.96 -14.32
N LEU A 381 25.16 16.76 -14.33
CA LEU A 381 23.80 16.26 -14.56
C LEU A 381 23.53 16.06 -16.06
N PRO A 382 22.87 14.98 -16.47
CA PRO A 382 22.60 14.70 -17.88
C PRO A 382 21.50 15.58 -18.46
N ASN A 383 21.57 15.82 -19.77
CA ASN A 383 20.71 16.77 -20.49
C ASN A 383 19.23 16.36 -20.62
N ASN A 384 18.88 15.09 -20.34
CA ASN A 384 17.50 14.59 -20.40
C ASN A 384 16.85 14.43 -19.02
N LEU A 385 17.51 14.87 -17.95
CA LEU A 385 16.99 14.76 -16.59
C LEU A 385 15.73 15.63 -16.42
N THR A 386 14.60 15.02 -16.11
CA THR A 386 13.31 15.70 -15.91
C THR A 386 12.99 15.91 -14.44
N THR A 387 13.45 15.00 -13.58
CA THR A 387 13.18 15.01 -12.14
C THR A 387 14.48 14.88 -11.35
N LEU A 388 14.72 15.83 -10.46
CA LEU A 388 15.84 15.85 -9.53
C LEU A 388 15.35 16.08 -8.11
N THR A 389 15.72 15.18 -7.21
CA THR A 389 15.45 15.30 -5.78
C THR A 389 16.75 15.22 -5.00
N PHE A 390 17.06 16.28 -4.25
CA PHE A 390 18.12 16.29 -3.26
C PHE A 390 17.63 15.77 -1.90
N GLY A 391 18.54 15.13 -1.16
CA GLY A 391 18.28 14.66 0.19
C GLY A 391 18.35 15.75 1.26
N GLY A 392 18.04 15.36 2.50
CA GLY A 392 17.92 16.21 3.68
C GLY A 392 19.07 17.20 3.90
N ASP A 393 20.30 16.73 3.84
CA ASP A 393 21.50 17.47 4.27
C ASP A 393 22.12 18.30 3.14
N PHE A 394 21.57 18.23 1.91
CA PHE A 394 22.11 18.95 0.76
C PHE A 394 22.01 20.46 0.99
N ASN A 395 23.15 21.13 1.12
CA ASN A 395 23.23 22.56 1.38
C ASN A 395 24.40 23.23 0.65
N GLN A 396 24.69 22.75 -0.57
CA GLN A 396 25.69 23.36 -1.45
C GLN A 396 25.07 24.39 -2.37
N VAL A 397 25.86 25.39 -2.75
CA VAL A 397 25.45 26.36 -3.79
C VAL A 397 25.25 25.60 -5.10
N VAL A 398 24.22 25.97 -5.86
CA VAL A 398 23.96 25.46 -7.22
C VAL A 398 24.36 26.53 -8.24
N PRO A 399 25.55 26.44 -8.86
CA PRO A 399 25.98 27.43 -9.85
C PRO A 399 25.09 27.45 -11.11
N PRO A 400 24.99 28.59 -11.81
CA PRO A 400 24.35 28.65 -13.13
C PRO A 400 24.89 27.60 -14.10
N GLY A 401 23.99 26.94 -14.84
CA GLY A 401 24.34 25.87 -15.78
C GLY A 401 24.56 24.48 -15.16
N SER A 402 24.39 24.32 -13.84
CA SER A 402 24.51 23.02 -13.17
C SER A 402 23.29 22.12 -13.36
N LEU A 403 22.11 22.72 -13.49
CA LEU A 403 20.84 22.01 -13.72
C LEU A 403 20.54 21.91 -15.22
N SER A 404 20.03 20.76 -15.66
CA SER A 404 19.64 20.55 -17.06
C SER A 404 18.44 21.42 -17.44
N ASN A 405 18.42 21.90 -18.69
CA ASN A 405 17.27 22.62 -19.25
C ASN A 405 16.03 21.73 -19.46
N SER A 406 16.16 20.40 -19.45
CA SER A 406 15.02 19.47 -19.51
C SER A 406 14.28 19.33 -18.18
N LEU A 407 14.82 19.87 -17.09
CA LEU A 407 14.30 19.65 -15.75
C LEU A 407 12.93 20.30 -15.59
N THR A 408 11.93 19.50 -15.23
CA THR A 408 10.56 19.96 -14.95
C THR A 408 10.28 19.98 -13.44
N THR A 409 10.93 19.10 -12.68
CA THR A 409 10.71 18.94 -11.24
C THR A 409 12.03 19.01 -10.50
N LEU A 410 12.13 19.94 -9.55
CA LEU A 410 13.28 20.09 -8.65
C LEU A 410 12.79 20.14 -7.21
N THR A 411 13.37 19.28 -6.38
CA THR A 411 13.11 19.24 -4.94
C THR A 411 14.42 19.35 -4.18
N PHE A 412 14.52 20.35 -3.31
CA PHE A 412 15.57 20.46 -2.31
C PHE A 412 15.12 19.83 -0.99
N GLY A 413 16.08 19.26 -0.25
CA GLY A 413 15.83 18.65 1.06
C GLY A 413 15.86 19.65 2.22
N TYR A 414 15.71 19.11 3.43
CA TYR A 414 15.42 19.83 4.67
C TYR A 414 16.37 21.00 4.96
N ASP A 415 17.69 20.81 4.89
CA ASP A 415 18.72 21.77 5.30
C ASP A 415 19.08 22.80 4.23
N PHE A 416 18.58 22.67 2.99
CA PHE A 416 18.98 23.54 1.90
C PHE A 416 18.63 25.00 2.19
N ASN A 417 19.65 25.85 2.33
CA ASN A 417 19.50 27.26 2.69
C ASN A 417 20.56 28.14 1.99
N GLN A 418 20.96 27.77 0.78
CA GLN A 418 21.90 28.56 -0.02
C GLN A 418 21.19 29.58 -0.92
N VAL A 419 21.89 30.67 -1.23
CA VAL A 419 21.39 31.70 -2.13
C VAL A 419 21.15 31.12 -3.53
N ILE A 420 20.00 31.44 -4.12
CA ILE A 420 19.67 31.07 -5.49
C ILE A 420 20.19 32.15 -6.45
N LEU A 421 21.21 31.79 -7.22
CA LEU A 421 21.84 32.68 -8.19
C LEU A 421 20.98 32.84 -9.45
N LEU A 422 21.05 34.01 -10.09
CA LEU A 422 20.39 34.24 -11.37
C LEU A 422 20.90 33.25 -12.44
N GLY A 423 19.98 32.55 -13.11
CA GLY A 423 20.30 31.53 -14.10
C GLY A 423 20.65 30.14 -13.53
N SER A 424 20.52 29.92 -12.21
CA SER A 424 20.68 28.60 -11.60
C SER A 424 19.48 27.66 -11.82
N ILE A 425 18.27 28.21 -11.86
CA ILE A 425 17.03 27.47 -12.08
C ILE A 425 16.69 27.46 -13.59
N PRO A 426 16.45 26.29 -14.22
CA PRO A 426 16.23 26.19 -15.65
C PRO A 426 14.84 26.70 -16.09
N ASN A 427 14.77 27.24 -17.30
CA ASN A 427 13.58 27.92 -17.85
C ASN A 427 12.36 27.03 -18.12
N ASN A 428 12.50 25.69 -18.08
CA ASN A 428 11.41 24.75 -18.29
C ASN A 428 10.86 24.16 -16.98
N LEU A 429 11.38 24.59 -15.83
CA LEU A 429 10.98 24.05 -14.54
C LEU A 429 9.53 24.40 -14.23
N THR A 430 8.69 23.40 -13.97
CA THR A 430 7.26 23.58 -13.65
C THR A 430 7.00 23.43 -12.15
N THR A 431 7.78 22.60 -11.47
CA THR A 431 7.66 22.33 -10.04
C THR A 431 8.99 22.57 -9.32
N LEU A 432 8.95 23.47 -8.34
CA LEU A 432 10.08 23.76 -7.45
C LEU A 432 9.64 23.60 -5.99
N THR A 433 10.35 22.76 -5.25
CA THR A 433 10.11 22.55 -3.82
C THR A 433 11.38 22.87 -3.06
N PHE A 434 11.32 23.87 -2.18
CA PHE A 434 12.36 24.10 -1.18
C PHE A 434 12.06 23.33 0.10
N GLY A 435 13.12 22.93 0.82
CA GLY A 435 13.00 22.31 2.12
C GLY A 435 12.74 23.29 3.25
N HIS A 436 12.69 22.74 4.46
CA HIS A 436 12.24 23.41 5.67
C HIS A 436 13.12 24.61 6.06
N CYS A 437 14.44 24.47 5.98
CA CYS A 437 15.40 25.48 6.42
C CYS A 437 15.63 26.61 5.41
N PHE A 438 15.02 26.56 4.22
CA PHE A 438 15.24 27.56 3.19
C PHE A 438 14.69 28.92 3.61
N ASN A 439 15.60 29.86 3.89
CA ASN A 439 15.30 31.17 4.44
C ASN A 439 16.13 32.27 3.74
N GLN A 440 16.43 32.07 2.45
CA GLN A 440 17.14 33.06 1.64
C GLN A 440 16.18 33.95 0.87
N VAL A 441 16.59 35.19 0.66
CA VAL A 441 15.94 36.08 -0.31
C VAL A 441 16.20 35.55 -1.71
N VAL A 442 15.12 35.42 -2.50
CA VAL A 442 15.18 35.04 -3.91
C VAL A 442 15.03 36.30 -4.76
N PRO A 443 16.09 36.78 -5.44
CA PRO A 443 16.01 38.01 -6.24
C PRO A 443 14.97 37.94 -7.38
N PRO A 444 14.34 39.06 -7.76
CA PRO A 444 13.45 39.11 -8.92
C PRO A 444 14.13 38.58 -10.20
N GLY A 445 13.40 37.82 -11.00
CA GLY A 445 13.90 37.23 -12.25
C GLY A 445 14.69 35.92 -12.09
N THR A 446 14.88 35.40 -10.88
CA THR A 446 15.54 34.11 -10.64
C THR A 446 14.61 32.90 -10.86
N LEU A 447 13.32 33.03 -10.54
CA LEU A 447 12.32 32.00 -10.78
C LEU A 447 11.82 32.05 -12.23
N PRO A 448 11.75 30.91 -12.95
CA PRO A 448 11.35 30.90 -14.35
C PRO A 448 9.84 31.09 -14.52
N ASN A 449 9.45 31.70 -15.65
CA ASN A 449 8.04 31.92 -16.01
C ASN A 449 7.28 30.65 -16.41
N SER A 450 7.94 29.49 -16.44
CA SER A 450 7.30 28.18 -16.61
C SER A 450 6.75 27.60 -15.30
N LEU A 451 7.14 28.17 -14.15
CA LEU A 451 6.86 27.60 -12.84
C LEU A 451 5.38 27.68 -12.52
N THR A 452 4.74 26.54 -12.26
CA THR A 452 3.31 26.44 -11.92
C THR A 452 3.09 26.05 -10.45
N LYS A 453 4.04 25.30 -9.87
CA LYS A 453 4.00 24.89 -8.46
C LYS A 453 5.28 25.28 -7.73
N LEU A 454 5.11 25.96 -6.61
CA LEU A 454 6.21 26.42 -5.75
C LEU A 454 5.91 26.11 -4.28
N THR A 455 6.86 25.48 -3.59
CA THR A 455 6.87 25.36 -2.12
C THR A 455 8.04 26.18 -1.57
N PHE A 456 7.78 27.09 -0.61
CA PHE A 456 8.68 28.22 -0.39
C PHE A 456 8.73 28.77 1.05
N GLY A 457 9.89 29.28 1.46
CA GLY A 457 10.12 29.91 2.76
C GLY A 457 9.77 31.40 2.81
N LEU A 458 10.59 32.30 2.26
CA LEU A 458 10.46 33.77 2.40
C LEU A 458 10.17 34.51 1.09
N VAL A 459 9.13 35.36 1.02
CA VAL A 459 8.77 36.11 -0.19
C VAL A 459 9.12 37.61 -0.09
N LEU A 460 9.71 38.16 -1.16
CA LEU A 460 9.75 39.59 -1.43
C LEU A 460 8.79 39.97 -2.58
N PRO A 461 8.30 41.22 -2.64
CA PRO A 461 7.51 41.69 -3.77
C PRO A 461 8.26 41.56 -5.11
N GLY A 462 7.58 41.07 -6.15
CA GLY A 462 8.13 40.95 -7.51
C GLY A 462 8.95 39.69 -7.79
N THR A 463 9.02 38.73 -6.85
CA THR A 463 9.79 37.48 -7.03
C THR A 463 9.00 36.35 -7.66
N LEU A 464 7.68 36.30 -7.46
CA LEU A 464 6.83 35.19 -7.90
C LEU A 464 6.42 35.34 -9.38
N PRO A 465 6.59 34.29 -10.21
CA PRO A 465 6.22 34.35 -11.62
C PRO A 465 4.69 34.34 -11.80
N ASN A 466 4.21 35.05 -12.83
CA ASN A 466 2.77 35.14 -13.11
C ASN A 466 2.14 33.81 -13.56
N SER A 467 2.94 32.82 -13.97
CA SER A 467 2.48 31.47 -14.32
C SER A 467 2.06 30.62 -13.12
N LEU A 468 2.39 31.06 -11.91
CA LEU A 468 2.22 30.25 -10.70
C LEU A 468 0.73 30.04 -10.38
N THR A 469 0.32 28.77 -10.33
CA THR A 469 -1.05 28.37 -9.97
C THR A 469 -1.13 27.84 -8.54
N THR A 470 -0.05 27.25 -8.03
CA THR A 470 0.01 26.66 -6.69
C THR A 470 1.20 27.20 -5.91
N LEU A 471 0.93 27.79 -4.76
CA LEU A 471 1.93 28.28 -3.81
C LEU A 471 1.68 27.65 -2.44
N ILE A 472 2.72 27.04 -1.89
CA ILE A 472 2.73 26.45 -0.56
C ILE A 472 3.83 27.13 0.24
N PHE A 473 3.49 27.78 1.34
CA PHE A 473 4.47 28.29 2.27
C PHE A 473 4.99 27.17 3.19
N GLY A 474 6.29 27.19 3.47
CA GLY A 474 6.94 26.28 4.40
C GLY A 474 6.44 26.47 5.82
N ASN A 475 6.64 25.45 6.66
CA ASN A 475 6.05 25.35 7.99
C ASN A 475 6.37 26.55 8.88
N ASP A 476 7.60 27.06 8.84
CA ASP A 476 8.06 28.17 9.68
C ASP A 476 7.73 29.56 9.12
N PHE A 477 7.09 29.66 7.95
CA PHE A 477 6.79 30.95 7.33
C PHE A 477 5.80 31.76 8.18
N ASN A 478 6.24 32.93 8.66
CA ASN A 478 5.40 33.81 9.48
C ASN A 478 5.63 35.31 9.17
N GLN A 479 5.94 35.64 7.92
CA GLN A 479 6.12 37.04 7.49
C GLN A 479 4.83 37.63 6.93
N VAL A 480 4.70 38.96 6.99
CA VAL A 480 3.55 39.68 6.41
C VAL A 480 3.58 39.57 4.89
N VAL A 481 2.47 39.15 4.29
CA VAL A 481 2.29 39.17 2.83
C VAL A 481 1.61 40.47 2.42
N LEU A 482 2.30 41.33 1.66
CA LEU A 482 1.77 42.63 1.25
C LEU A 482 0.87 42.52 -0.01
N PRO A 483 -0.12 43.41 -0.18
CA PRO A 483 -0.87 43.52 -1.43
C PRO A 483 0.03 43.66 -2.66
N GLY A 484 -0.29 42.92 -3.72
CA GLY A 484 0.52 42.86 -4.95
C GLY A 484 1.71 41.89 -4.89
N THR A 485 1.94 41.19 -3.77
CA THR A 485 3.01 40.17 -3.66
C THR A 485 2.65 38.87 -4.38
N LEU A 486 1.39 38.42 -4.28
CA LEU A 486 0.92 37.17 -4.85
C LEU A 486 0.53 37.34 -6.34
N PRO A 487 0.90 36.39 -7.22
CA PRO A 487 0.61 36.51 -8.65
C PRO A 487 -0.87 36.32 -8.97
N ASN A 488 -1.33 37.02 -10.01
CA ASN A 488 -2.76 37.10 -10.35
C ASN A 488 -3.37 35.79 -10.88
N ASN A 489 -2.59 34.77 -11.23
CA ASN A 489 -3.09 33.47 -11.71
C ASN A 489 -3.12 32.37 -10.61
N LEU A 490 -2.77 32.72 -9.37
CA LEU A 490 -2.70 31.78 -8.26
C LEU A 490 -4.09 31.20 -7.91
N THR A 491 -4.27 29.89 -8.06
CA THR A 491 -5.52 29.19 -7.76
C THR A 491 -5.50 28.48 -6.42
N THR A 492 -4.34 28.05 -5.94
CA THR A 492 -4.16 27.35 -4.67
C THR A 492 -3.08 28.03 -3.84
N LEU A 493 -3.45 28.40 -2.61
CA LEU A 493 -2.55 28.95 -1.62
C LEU A 493 -2.66 28.16 -0.31
N THR A 494 -1.52 27.69 0.18
CA THR A 494 -1.40 27.03 1.48
C THR A 494 -0.38 27.77 2.32
N PHE A 495 -0.78 28.24 3.51
CA PHE A 495 0.14 28.74 4.52
C PHE A 495 0.68 27.59 5.37
N GLY A 496 1.95 27.66 5.76
CA GLY A 496 2.58 26.67 6.64
C GLY A 496 2.13 26.81 8.10
N HIS A 497 2.47 25.81 8.93
CA HIS A 497 1.98 25.67 10.31
C HIS A 497 2.09 26.94 11.17
N CYS A 498 3.21 27.65 11.12
CA CYS A 498 3.50 28.80 11.99
C CYS A 498 2.98 30.15 11.49
N PHE A 499 2.31 30.20 10.33
CA PHE A 499 1.80 31.47 9.80
C PHE A 499 0.69 32.03 10.67
N ASN A 500 0.91 33.19 11.28
CA ASN A 500 -0.05 33.85 12.16
C ASN A 500 -0.04 35.38 12.00
N GLN A 501 0.15 35.86 10.76
CA GLN A 501 0.08 37.28 10.41
C GLN A 501 -1.31 37.67 9.90
N VAL A 502 -1.69 38.94 10.09
CA VAL A 502 -2.94 39.48 9.54
C VAL A 502 -2.87 39.50 8.02
N VAL A 503 -3.88 38.96 7.35
CA VAL A 503 -4.04 39.05 5.89
C VAL A 503 -4.91 40.27 5.57
N LEU A 504 -4.34 41.26 4.88
CA LEU A 504 -5.05 42.50 4.56
C LEU A 504 -5.93 42.35 3.29
N PRO A 505 -7.03 43.11 3.17
CA PRO A 505 -7.78 43.22 1.92
C PRO A 505 -6.89 43.58 0.73
N GLY A 506 -7.10 42.88 -0.40
CA GLY A 506 -6.27 43.03 -1.60
C GLY A 506 -4.97 42.23 -1.61
N THR A 507 -4.65 41.48 -0.55
CA THR A 507 -3.50 40.57 -0.51
C THR A 507 -3.71 39.32 -1.35
N LEU A 508 -4.90 38.71 -1.25
CA LEU A 508 -5.24 37.47 -1.94
C LEU A 508 -5.75 37.77 -3.36
N PRO A 509 -5.23 37.10 -4.41
CA PRO A 509 -5.63 37.37 -5.78
C PRO A 509 -7.04 36.83 -6.07
N ASN A 510 -7.78 37.52 -6.96
CA ASN A 510 -9.15 37.14 -7.31
C ASN A 510 -9.26 35.78 -8.04
N SER A 511 -8.16 35.23 -8.55
CA SER A 511 -8.10 33.90 -9.14
C SER A 511 -8.08 32.76 -8.11
N LEU A 512 -7.86 33.06 -6.82
CA LEU A 512 -7.72 32.05 -5.79
C LEU A 512 -9.03 31.24 -5.63
N ARG A 513 -8.89 29.91 -5.63
CA ARG A 513 -9.98 28.92 -5.48
C ARG A 513 -9.86 28.16 -4.17
N THR A 514 -8.64 27.82 -3.77
CA THR A 514 -8.34 27.07 -2.55
C THR A 514 -7.41 27.86 -1.67
N LEU A 515 -7.83 28.07 -0.42
CA LEU A 515 -7.03 28.70 0.63
C LEU A 515 -6.99 27.78 1.85
N THR A 516 -5.78 27.47 2.30
CA THR A 516 -5.54 26.71 3.52
C THR A 516 -4.64 27.51 4.44
N PHE A 517 -5.11 27.79 5.65
CA PHE A 517 -4.29 28.33 6.74
C PHE A 517 -3.62 27.21 7.53
N GLY A 518 -2.40 27.46 8.01
CA GLY A 518 -1.67 26.54 8.86
C GLY A 518 -2.18 26.53 10.31
N ASP A 519 -1.64 25.62 11.11
CA ASP A 519 -2.15 25.30 12.45
C ASP A 519 -2.22 26.49 13.40
N ASP A 520 -1.21 27.35 13.43
CA ASP A 520 -1.09 28.43 14.41
C ASP A 520 -1.87 29.71 14.00
N PHE A 521 -2.49 29.72 12.82
CA PHE A 521 -3.21 30.89 12.33
C PHE A 521 -4.44 31.19 13.20
N ASN A 522 -4.42 32.31 13.90
CA ASN A 522 -5.52 32.73 14.78
C ASN A 522 -5.76 34.25 14.71
N GLN A 523 -5.64 34.83 13.51
CA GLN A 523 -5.92 36.25 13.28
C GLN A 523 -7.35 36.46 12.78
N VAL A 524 -7.93 37.62 13.10
CA VAL A 524 -9.22 38.04 12.52
C VAL A 524 -9.05 38.18 11.01
N VAL A 525 -10.00 37.68 10.24
CA VAL A 525 -10.07 37.86 8.78
C VAL A 525 -11.07 38.99 8.48
N PRO A 526 -10.62 40.21 8.12
CA PRO A 526 -11.53 41.31 7.87
C PRO A 526 -12.45 41.07 6.64
N PRO A 527 -13.67 41.63 6.62
CA PRO A 527 -14.51 41.63 5.43
C PRO A 527 -13.78 42.20 4.21
N GLY A 528 -13.92 41.56 3.05
CA GLY A 528 -13.21 41.93 1.82
C GLY A 528 -11.79 41.35 1.68
N THR A 529 -11.32 40.57 2.66
CA THR A 529 -10.02 39.87 2.57
C THR A 529 -10.06 38.65 1.66
N LEU A 530 -11.11 37.84 1.78
CA LEU A 530 -11.28 36.61 0.99
C LEU A 530 -11.79 36.95 -0.42
N PRO A 531 -11.17 36.44 -1.49
CA PRO A 531 -11.58 36.76 -2.86
C PRO A 531 -12.89 36.07 -3.24
N ASN A 532 -13.68 36.74 -4.09
CA ASN A 532 -15.03 36.27 -4.45
C ASN A 532 -15.06 34.90 -5.15
N ASN A 533 -13.99 34.47 -5.81
CA ASN A 533 -13.96 33.18 -6.50
C ASN A 533 -13.47 32.02 -5.62
N LEU A 534 -13.22 32.25 -4.33
CA LEU A 534 -12.77 31.21 -3.41
C LEU A 534 -13.88 30.16 -3.23
N THR A 535 -13.57 28.90 -3.49
CA THR A 535 -14.49 27.76 -3.36
C THR A 535 -14.20 26.91 -2.14
N THR A 536 -12.93 26.84 -1.73
CA THR A 536 -12.48 26.02 -0.61
C THR A 536 -11.67 26.85 0.37
N LEU A 537 -12.11 26.87 1.63
CA LEU A 537 -11.41 27.51 2.74
C LEU A 537 -11.22 26.53 3.89
N THR A 538 -9.98 26.37 4.32
CA THR A 538 -9.60 25.55 5.47
C THR A 538 -8.85 26.39 6.47
N PHE A 539 -9.36 26.46 7.69
CA PHE A 539 -8.64 27.01 8.84
C PHE A 539 -7.84 25.91 9.56
N GLY A 540 -6.66 26.25 10.04
CA GLY A 540 -5.80 25.34 10.80
C GLY A 540 -6.25 25.15 12.24
N ARG A 541 -5.54 24.28 12.95
CA ARG A 541 -5.87 23.76 14.29
C ARG A 541 -6.33 24.82 15.29
N ASP A 542 -5.64 25.95 15.40
CA ASP A 542 -5.74 26.92 16.50
C ASP A 542 -6.62 28.13 16.19
N PHE A 543 -7.25 28.18 15.01
CA PHE A 543 -8.15 29.26 14.63
C PHE A 543 -9.42 29.27 15.50
N ASP A 544 -9.63 30.36 16.26
CA ASP A 544 -10.79 30.55 17.13
C ASP A 544 -11.29 32.01 17.13
N GLN A 545 -11.27 32.67 15.97
CA GLN A 545 -11.77 34.04 15.80
C GLN A 545 -13.23 34.06 15.30
N ILE A 546 -13.99 35.08 15.70
CA ILE A 546 -15.36 35.29 15.22
C ILE A 546 -15.32 35.59 13.72
N VAL A 547 -16.09 34.82 12.93
CA VAL A 547 -16.28 35.07 11.50
C VAL A 547 -17.35 36.15 11.32
N GLN A 548 -16.92 37.37 10.97
CA GLN A 548 -17.82 38.51 10.82
C GLN A 548 -18.75 38.36 9.60
N LEU A 549 -19.90 39.04 9.64
CA LEU A 549 -20.81 39.13 8.49
C LEU A 549 -20.07 39.67 7.26
N ARG A 550 -20.32 39.08 6.08
CA ARG A 550 -19.65 39.40 4.80
C ARG A 550 -18.15 39.07 4.72
N THR A 551 -17.62 38.28 5.66
CA THR A 551 -16.24 37.78 5.56
C THR A 551 -16.11 36.66 4.53
N LEU A 552 -17.02 35.68 4.58
CA LEU A 552 -17.02 34.53 3.68
C LEU A 552 -17.60 34.92 2.30
N PRO A 553 -16.93 34.56 1.19
CA PRO A 553 -17.39 34.91 -0.15
C PRO A 553 -18.56 34.04 -0.60
N ASN A 554 -19.42 34.60 -1.47
CA ASN A 554 -20.66 33.96 -1.91
C ASN A 554 -20.50 32.74 -2.84
N ASN A 555 -19.29 32.43 -3.29
CA ASN A 555 -18.99 31.25 -4.11
C ASN A 555 -18.35 30.11 -3.30
N LEU A 556 -18.19 30.28 -1.98
CA LEU A 556 -17.55 29.28 -1.12
C LEU A 556 -18.43 28.04 -1.02
N THR A 557 -17.92 26.88 -1.44
CA THR A 557 -18.64 25.60 -1.41
C THR A 557 -18.19 24.74 -0.24
N THR A 558 -16.93 24.84 0.16
CA THR A 558 -16.33 24.03 1.22
C THR A 558 -15.68 24.92 2.27
N LEU A 559 -16.11 24.76 3.52
CA LEU A 559 -15.55 25.44 4.68
C LEU A 559 -15.19 24.41 5.76
N THR A 560 -13.93 24.42 6.18
CA THR A 560 -13.43 23.56 7.25
C THR A 560 -12.84 24.43 8.35
N PHE A 561 -13.39 24.29 9.55
CA PHE A 561 -12.81 24.86 10.77
C PHE A 561 -11.87 23.86 11.44
N GLY A 562 -10.81 24.39 12.04
CA GLY A 562 -9.82 23.62 12.78
C GLY A 562 -10.31 23.12 14.13
N PHE A 563 -9.42 22.38 14.80
CA PHE A 563 -9.73 21.59 16.00
C PHE A 563 -10.34 22.40 17.15
N TYR A 564 -9.83 23.61 17.39
CA TYR A 564 -10.18 24.46 18.53
C TYR A 564 -11.26 25.50 18.27
N PHE A 565 -11.76 25.64 17.04
CA PHE A 565 -12.80 26.63 16.71
C PHE A 565 -14.07 26.40 17.54
N ASN A 566 -14.49 27.41 18.31
CA ASN A 566 -15.68 27.33 19.16
C ASN A 566 -16.44 28.66 19.31
N GLN A 567 -16.37 29.53 18.30
CA GLN A 567 -17.10 30.79 18.25
C GLN A 567 -18.56 30.62 17.77
N GLU A 568 -19.41 31.58 18.12
CA GLU A 568 -20.80 31.62 17.66
C GLU A 568 -20.88 31.90 16.14
N VAL A 569 -21.70 31.12 15.43
CA VAL A 569 -21.97 31.30 14.01
C VAL A 569 -23.23 32.15 13.85
N LEU A 570 -23.06 33.46 13.68
CA LEU A 570 -24.18 34.41 13.57
C LEU A 570 -25.02 34.17 12.30
N PRO A 571 -26.34 34.45 12.32
CA PRO A 571 -27.19 34.38 11.13
C PRO A 571 -26.65 35.20 9.96
N GLY A 572 -26.67 34.62 8.76
CA GLY A 572 -26.19 35.25 7.53
C GLY A 572 -24.67 35.27 7.34
N THR A 573 -23.89 34.65 8.23
CA THR A 573 -22.42 34.52 8.08
C THR A 573 -22.03 33.46 7.06
N LEU A 574 -22.75 32.33 7.00
CA LEU A 574 -22.49 31.24 6.08
C LEU A 574 -23.12 31.54 4.70
N PRO A 575 -22.35 31.43 3.60
CA PRO A 575 -22.86 31.71 2.27
C PRO A 575 -23.78 30.60 1.76
N ASN A 576 -24.79 30.97 0.97
CA ASN A 576 -25.79 30.02 0.42
C ASN A 576 -25.19 28.98 -0.56
N SER A 577 -24.00 29.26 -1.09
CA SER A 577 -23.26 28.34 -1.96
C SER A 577 -22.64 27.15 -1.22
N LEU A 578 -22.62 27.17 0.12
CA LEU A 578 -21.90 26.18 0.91
C LEU A 578 -22.57 24.81 0.81
N THR A 579 -21.81 23.81 0.36
CA THR A 579 -22.26 22.42 0.23
C THR A 579 -21.60 21.51 1.27
N THR A 580 -20.44 21.91 1.81
CA THR A 580 -19.71 21.17 2.82
C THR A 580 -19.25 22.11 3.92
N LEU A 581 -19.69 21.84 5.14
CA LEU A 581 -19.26 22.52 6.35
C LEU A 581 -18.74 21.48 7.35
N THR A 582 -17.49 21.67 7.78
CA THR A 582 -16.85 20.80 8.76
C THR A 582 -16.42 21.62 9.96
N PHE A 583 -16.82 21.18 11.15
CA PHE A 583 -16.36 21.73 12.42
C PHE A 583 -15.30 20.83 13.05
N GLY A 584 -14.39 21.44 13.82
CA GLY A 584 -13.41 20.72 14.61
C GLY A 584 -13.99 20.06 15.85
N ARG A 585 -13.14 19.27 16.53
CA ARG A 585 -13.52 18.43 17.68
C ARG A 585 -14.14 19.20 18.84
N TYR A 586 -13.71 20.43 19.09
CA TYR A 586 -14.13 21.20 20.26
C TYR A 586 -15.31 22.14 20.00
N PHE A 587 -15.85 22.16 18.78
CA PHE A 587 -17.04 22.95 18.50
C PHE A 587 -18.27 22.38 19.24
N ASN A 588 -18.83 23.18 20.14
CA ASN A 588 -19.97 22.79 20.99
C ASN A 588 -21.11 23.81 21.01
N ARG A 589 -21.13 24.74 20.04
CA ARG A 589 -22.18 25.76 19.91
C ARG A 589 -23.33 25.28 19.01
N VAL A 590 -24.51 25.86 19.23
CA VAL A 590 -25.67 25.65 18.35
C VAL A 590 -25.45 26.49 17.09
N VAL A 591 -25.58 25.87 15.91
CA VAL A 591 -25.63 26.59 14.63
C VAL A 591 -27.09 26.97 14.36
N PRO A 592 -27.44 28.26 14.27
CA PRO A 592 -28.82 28.68 14.04
C PRO A 592 -29.40 28.04 12.76
N PRO A 593 -30.66 27.56 12.76
CA PRO A 593 -31.29 26.98 11.57
C PRO A 593 -31.30 27.92 10.36
N GLU A 594 -31.44 29.22 10.62
CA GLU A 594 -31.40 30.29 9.60
C GLU A 594 -30.03 30.42 8.92
N SER A 595 -28.95 29.98 9.59
CA SER A 595 -27.61 29.89 9.01
C SER A 595 -27.41 28.65 8.14
N ILE A 596 -28.34 27.67 8.20
CA ILE A 596 -28.28 26.38 7.48
C ILE A 596 -29.32 26.32 6.35
N LEU A 597 -30.47 26.99 6.50
CA LEU A 597 -31.56 27.05 5.50
C LEU A 597 -31.14 27.70 4.16
N SER A 598 -29.96 28.32 4.13
CA SER A 598 -29.32 28.84 2.92
C SER A 598 -28.62 27.77 2.07
N MET A 599 -28.39 26.56 2.60
CA MET A 599 -27.70 25.46 1.89
C MET A 599 -28.70 24.63 1.07
N ASN A 600 -28.50 24.55 -0.24
CA ASN A 600 -29.30 23.65 -1.08
C ASN A 600 -29.13 22.19 -0.60
N PRO A 601 -30.23 21.45 -0.36
CA PRO A 601 -30.12 20.06 0.06
C PRO A 601 -29.62 19.20 -1.10
N VAL A 602 -28.36 18.77 -1.05
CA VAL A 602 -27.86 17.70 -1.91
C VAL A 602 -28.28 16.37 -1.28
N LYS A 603 -29.08 15.60 -2.03
CA LYS A 603 -29.28 14.17 -1.79
C LYS A 603 -27.95 13.46 -2.03
N ASP A 604 -27.17 13.22 -0.99
CA ASP A 604 -26.61 11.89 -0.75
C ASP A 604 -26.06 11.73 0.67
N ALA A 605 -26.12 10.49 1.14
CA ALA A 605 -26.05 10.10 2.53
C ALA A 605 -24.64 10.00 3.13
N SER A 606 -24.62 9.90 4.46
CA SER A 606 -23.59 9.31 5.34
C SER A 606 -22.44 10.18 5.85
N SER A 607 -22.69 10.93 6.93
CA SER A 607 -22.11 10.61 8.25
C SER A 607 -22.63 11.58 9.33
N LYS A 608 -23.63 11.12 10.08
CA LYS A 608 -23.96 11.70 11.39
C LYS A 608 -23.00 11.09 12.41
N SER A 609 -22.22 11.91 13.11
CA SER A 609 -21.91 11.66 14.52
C SER A 609 -22.41 12.83 15.36
N LEU A 610 -23.73 12.95 15.45
CA LEU A 610 -24.37 13.56 16.62
C LEU A 610 -24.45 12.45 17.68
N LYS A 611 -23.48 12.41 18.59
CA LYS A 611 -23.65 11.72 19.88
C LYS A 611 -23.55 12.76 20.97
N SER A 612 -24.71 13.09 21.53
CA SER A 612 -24.85 13.63 22.87
C SER A 612 -24.31 12.60 23.85
N SER A 613 -23.22 12.91 24.56
CA SER A 613 -22.84 12.18 25.76
C SER A 613 -23.07 13.08 26.97
N SER A 614 -24.30 13.05 27.48
CA SER A 614 -24.53 13.20 28.90
C SER A 614 -23.99 11.94 29.59
N ASN A 615 -22.94 12.07 30.39
CA ASN A 615 -22.74 11.26 31.57
C ASN A 615 -21.88 12.07 32.54
N SER A 616 -22.52 12.48 33.64
CA SER A 616 -21.88 12.75 34.90
C SER A 616 -21.06 11.54 35.33
N TRP A 617 -19.93 11.76 36.00
CA TRP A 617 -19.48 10.98 37.15
C TRP A 617 -18.47 11.81 37.94
N PHE A 618 -18.75 11.95 39.24
CA PHE A 618 -17.84 12.45 40.26
C PHE A 618 -16.70 11.45 40.49
N GLY A 619 -15.53 11.92 40.91
CA GLY A 619 -14.52 11.07 41.53
C GLY A 619 -13.13 11.69 41.62
N ASN A 620 -12.80 12.20 42.80
CA ASN A 620 -11.48 12.66 43.20
C ASN A 620 -10.39 11.57 43.04
N ILE A 621 -9.25 11.95 42.47
CA ILE A 621 -7.85 11.96 42.99
C ILE A 621 -6.92 12.02 41.79
#